data_AF-A0A6B1RUG8-F1
#
_entry.id   AF-A0A6B1RUG8-F1
#
_cell.length_a   1.000
_cell.length_b   1.000
_cell.length_c   1.000
_cell.angle_alpha   90.00
_cell.angle_beta   90.00
_cell.angle_gamma   90.00
#
_symmetry.space_group_name_H-M   'P 1'
#
loop_
_entity.id
_entity.type
_entity.pdbx_description
1 polymer ?
#
loop_
_entity_poly.entity_id
_entity_poly.type
_entity_poly.pdbx_seq_one_letter_code
_entity_poly.pdbx_strand_id
1 'polypeptide(L)'
;MLSKQSQDFLEKLRVELLFRGKTEEEVEELLEELEDHLTMAEKNNEDTSSIINTPIKSMADQLSPEISLTTGLYKYITLYFAFALAVIIIPMFLDLGTFDVTIAFLLYIASIVILGVVIGMLILRNTLVRFGDQKITYVINVTYGIIVFLWMILGGLIIKKYPIYSFFELSDKQSFIIGITFLILVIGTCILIKQKIYALIVLVISLPSLIARIASIFSKEPDTFNLVSVSILIILNIAFIIYTFVNFRKLKKED
;
A
#
# COMPACT_ATOMS: atom_id res chain seq x y z
N MET A 1 -30.85 -7.36 14.89
CA MET A 1 -29.99 -6.62 13.94
C MET A 1 -29.64 -5.32 14.60
N LEU A 2 -28.34 -5.04 14.71
CA LEU A 2 -27.83 -3.84 15.36
C LEU A 2 -28.16 -2.58 14.57
N SER A 3 -28.27 -1.46 15.30
CA SER A 3 -28.32 -0.15 14.69
C SER A 3 -27.05 0.16 13.89
N LYS A 4 -27.18 1.03 12.88
CA LYS A 4 -26.05 1.44 12.02
C LYS A 4 -24.95 2.17 12.82
N GLN A 5 -25.31 2.82 13.92
CA GLN A 5 -24.35 3.49 14.80
C GLN A 5 -23.51 2.49 15.60
N SER A 6 -24.13 1.44 16.12
CA SER A 6 -23.43 0.35 16.81
C SER A 6 -22.46 -0.39 15.89
N GLN A 7 -22.85 -0.63 14.63
CA GLN A 7 -21.96 -1.24 13.64
C GLN A 7 -20.74 -0.36 13.31
N ASP A 8 -20.95 0.95 13.06
CA ASP A 8 -19.85 1.89 12.78
C ASP A 8 -18.90 2.05 13.98
N PHE A 9 -19.42 1.96 15.20
CA PHE A 9 -18.63 1.95 16.42
C PHE A 9 -17.75 0.70 16.53
N LEU A 10 -18.33 -0.49 16.35
CA LEU A 10 -17.59 -1.77 16.39
C LEU A 10 -16.50 -1.83 15.33
N GLU A 11 -16.76 -1.32 14.12
CA GLU A 11 -15.77 -1.29 13.05
C GLU A 11 -14.58 -0.36 13.37
N LYS A 12 -14.84 0.83 13.90
CA LYS A 12 -13.79 1.76 14.34
C LYS A 12 -12.98 1.18 15.50
N LEU A 13 -13.64 0.47 16.41
CA LEU A 13 -12.99 -0.21 17.53
C LEU A 13 -12.11 -1.37 17.07
N ARG A 14 -12.57 -2.18 16.10
CA ARG A 14 -11.78 -3.23 15.43
C ARG A 14 -10.46 -2.67 14.92
N VAL A 15 -10.52 -1.59 14.16
CA VAL A 15 -9.34 -0.93 13.59
C VAL A 15 -8.37 -0.47 14.69
N GLU A 16 -8.86 0.20 15.73
CA GLU A 16 -7.99 0.69 16.81
C GLU A 16 -7.37 -0.45 17.64
N LEU A 17 -8.10 -1.54 17.92
CA LEU A 17 -7.58 -2.70 18.63
C LEU A 17 -6.49 -3.42 17.81
N LEU A 18 -6.71 -3.58 16.50
CA LEU A 18 -5.66 -4.07 15.60
C LEU A 18 -4.44 -3.15 15.69
N PHE A 19 -4.59 -1.83 15.52
CA PHE A 19 -3.46 -0.89 15.62
C PHE A 19 -2.74 -0.87 16.99
N ARG A 20 -3.41 -1.28 18.07
CA ARG A 20 -2.80 -1.50 19.40
C ARG A 20 -2.03 -2.80 19.51
N GLY A 21 -2.07 -3.61 18.47
CA GLY A 21 -1.34 -4.84 18.32
C GLY A 21 -2.13 -6.05 18.77
N LYS A 22 -3.46 -6.05 18.83
CA LYS A 22 -4.23 -7.28 19.07
C LYS A 22 -4.27 -8.18 17.83
N THR A 23 -4.32 -9.49 18.02
CA THR A 23 -4.50 -10.44 16.91
C THR A 23 -5.94 -10.39 16.40
N GLU A 24 -6.16 -10.77 15.13
CA GLU A 24 -7.51 -10.83 14.54
C GLU A 24 -8.46 -11.71 15.38
N GLU A 25 -7.98 -12.81 15.93
CA GLU A 25 -8.78 -13.75 16.72
C GLU A 25 -9.20 -13.14 18.06
N GLU A 26 -8.28 -12.49 18.79
CA GLU A 26 -8.61 -11.73 20.01
C GLU A 26 -9.57 -10.57 19.73
N VAL A 27 -9.38 -9.88 18.60
CA VAL A 27 -10.26 -8.76 18.23
C VAL A 27 -11.66 -9.27 17.93
N GLU A 28 -11.80 -10.40 17.25
CA GLU A 28 -13.11 -10.98 16.96
C GLU A 28 -13.82 -11.41 18.23
N GLU A 29 -13.15 -12.11 19.15
CA GLU A 29 -13.75 -12.53 20.43
C GLU A 29 -14.25 -11.33 21.24
N LEU A 30 -13.43 -10.27 21.36
CA LEU A 30 -13.81 -9.05 22.08
C LEU A 30 -14.97 -8.30 21.42
N LEU A 31 -15.01 -8.29 20.08
CA LEU A 31 -16.08 -7.62 19.35
C LEU A 31 -17.37 -8.42 19.36
N GLU A 32 -17.31 -9.75 19.29
CA GLU A 32 -18.48 -10.63 19.33
C GLU A 32 -19.18 -10.53 20.69
N GLU A 33 -18.43 -10.52 21.80
CA GLU A 33 -18.99 -10.29 23.14
C GLU A 33 -19.66 -8.91 23.24
N LEU A 34 -19.01 -7.87 22.72
CA LEU A 34 -19.56 -6.51 22.72
C LEU A 34 -20.76 -6.37 21.78
N GLU A 35 -20.77 -7.08 20.66
CA GLU A 35 -21.86 -7.15 19.69
C GLU A 35 -23.10 -7.78 20.34
N ASP A 36 -22.92 -8.88 21.07
CA ASP A 36 -23.97 -9.55 21.82
C ASP A 36 -24.57 -8.63 22.90
N HIS A 37 -23.72 -7.94 23.67
CA HIS A 37 -24.17 -6.98 24.68
C HIS A 37 -24.97 -5.82 24.07
N LEU A 38 -24.50 -5.23 22.98
CA LEU A 38 -25.21 -4.16 22.28
C LEU A 38 -26.53 -4.67 21.69
N THR A 39 -26.54 -5.89 21.16
CA THR A 39 -27.76 -6.50 20.58
C THR A 39 -28.81 -6.76 21.66
N MET A 40 -28.42 -7.25 22.83
CA MET A 40 -29.33 -7.46 23.95
C MET A 40 -29.88 -6.13 24.50
N ALA A 41 -29.01 -5.14 24.68
CA ALA A 41 -29.40 -3.82 25.18
C ALA A 41 -30.38 -3.11 24.21
N GLU A 42 -30.10 -3.11 22.90
CA GLU A 42 -31.02 -2.55 21.90
C GLU A 42 -32.36 -3.30 21.87
N LYS A 43 -32.35 -4.64 22.00
CA LYS A 43 -33.57 -5.46 22.04
C LYS A 43 -34.43 -5.17 23.28
N ASN A 44 -33.80 -4.83 24.40
CA ASN A 44 -34.47 -4.48 25.65
C ASN A 44 -34.89 -3.00 25.72
N ASN A 45 -34.65 -2.20 24.67
CA ASN A 45 -34.79 -0.73 24.67
C ASN A 45 -33.95 -0.05 25.77
N GLU A 46 -32.82 -0.65 26.15
CA GLU A 46 -31.84 -0.05 27.04
C GLU A 46 -31.01 0.99 26.27
N ASP A 47 -30.55 2.03 26.97
CA ASP A 47 -29.79 3.12 26.36
C ASP A 47 -28.34 2.70 26.06
N THR A 48 -28.06 2.34 24.81
CA THR A 48 -26.72 2.00 24.31
C THR A 48 -25.86 3.21 23.97
N SER A 49 -26.41 4.43 24.04
CA SER A 49 -25.69 5.65 23.65
C SER A 49 -24.49 5.93 24.55
N SER A 50 -24.52 5.49 25.81
CA SER A 50 -23.38 5.59 26.74
C SER A 50 -22.15 4.79 26.27
N ILE A 51 -22.37 3.63 25.65
CA ILE A 51 -21.33 2.75 25.13
C ILE A 51 -20.83 3.30 23.77
N ILE A 52 -21.76 3.59 22.86
CA ILE A 52 -21.47 4.00 21.48
C ILE A 52 -20.80 5.38 21.41
N ASN A 53 -21.17 6.31 22.32
CA ASN A 53 -20.56 7.65 22.37
C ASN A 53 -19.23 7.68 23.13
N THR A 54 -18.78 6.56 23.71
CA THR A 54 -17.47 6.51 24.35
C THR A 54 -16.39 6.68 23.27
N PRO A 55 -15.38 7.55 23.49
CA PRO A 55 -14.30 7.70 22.52
C PRO A 55 -13.63 6.36 22.23
N ILE A 56 -13.48 6.00 20.95
CA ILE A 56 -12.92 4.71 20.50
C ILE A 56 -11.61 4.37 21.22
N LYS A 57 -10.74 5.37 21.40
CA LYS A 57 -9.46 5.20 22.10
C LYS A 57 -9.65 4.77 23.56
N SER A 58 -10.61 5.37 24.25
CA SER A 58 -10.96 5.06 25.64
C SER A 58 -11.59 3.68 25.77
N MET A 59 -12.46 3.30 24.83
CA MET A 59 -13.04 1.95 24.80
C MET A 59 -11.95 0.90 24.56
N ALA A 60 -11.04 1.16 23.61
CA ALA A 60 -9.91 0.29 23.33
C ALA A 60 -8.91 0.20 24.51
N ASP A 61 -8.76 1.27 25.31
CA ASP A 61 -7.98 1.25 26.57
C ASP A 61 -8.60 0.33 27.63
N GLN A 62 -9.94 0.27 27.70
CA GLN A 62 -10.65 -0.59 28.65
C GLN A 62 -10.61 -2.07 28.25
N LEU A 63 -10.79 -2.36 26.96
CA LEU A 63 -10.79 -3.72 26.42
C LEU A 63 -9.38 -4.30 26.26
N SER A 64 -8.38 -3.44 26.08
CA SER A 64 -6.98 -3.85 25.90
C SER A 64 -6.03 -2.94 26.71
N PRO A 65 -6.04 -3.05 28.05
CA PRO A 65 -5.12 -2.28 28.90
C PRO A 65 -3.65 -2.68 28.68
N GLU A 66 -3.40 -3.90 28.20
CA GLU A 66 -2.07 -4.36 27.85
C GLU A 66 -1.78 -4.13 26.37
N ILE A 67 -0.72 -3.37 26.07
CA ILE A 67 -0.15 -3.30 24.73
C ILE A 67 0.65 -4.58 24.52
N SER A 68 -0.04 -5.66 24.17
CA SER A 68 0.62 -6.82 23.58
C SER A 68 1.03 -6.41 22.17
N LEU A 69 2.33 -6.19 21.94
CA LEU A 69 2.91 -6.06 20.61
C LEU A 69 2.76 -7.42 19.90
N THR A 70 1.55 -7.80 19.48
CA THR A 70 1.37 -9.10 18.84
C THR A 70 2.04 -9.09 17.47
N THR A 71 2.46 -10.28 17.08
CA THR A 71 3.15 -10.62 15.84
C THR A 71 2.31 -10.41 14.57
N GLY A 72 0.99 -10.25 14.69
CA GLY A 72 0.05 -10.24 13.56
C GLY A 72 0.25 -9.05 12.62
N LEU A 73 0.18 -7.82 13.16
CA LEU A 73 0.32 -6.61 12.36
C LEU A 73 1.76 -6.37 11.89
N TYR A 74 2.76 -6.75 12.70
CA TYR A 74 4.16 -6.66 12.31
C TYR A 74 4.44 -7.44 11.01
N LYS A 75 3.82 -8.61 10.83
CA LYS A 75 3.94 -9.40 9.60
C LYS A 75 3.44 -8.62 8.38
N TYR A 76 2.26 -8.01 8.48
CA TYR A 76 1.68 -7.23 7.38
C TYR A 76 2.46 -5.94 7.09
N ILE A 77 2.93 -5.25 8.14
CA ILE A 77 3.79 -4.06 8.02
C ILE A 77 5.10 -4.42 7.34
N THR A 78 5.75 -5.52 7.77
CA THR A 78 7.02 -5.99 7.18
C THR A 78 6.84 -6.40 5.73
N LEU A 79 5.75 -7.10 5.41
CA LEU A 79 5.43 -7.48 4.03
C LEU A 79 5.18 -6.25 3.15
N TYR A 80 4.42 -5.28 3.66
CA TYR A 80 4.15 -4.02 2.96
C TYR A 80 5.43 -3.23 2.72
N PHE A 81 6.33 -3.18 3.71
CA PHE A 81 7.62 -2.53 3.58
C PHE A 81 8.51 -3.22 2.53
N ALA A 82 8.62 -4.55 2.58
CA ALA A 82 9.37 -5.33 1.58
C ALA A 82 8.79 -5.12 0.17
N PHE A 83 7.47 -5.08 0.05
CA PHE A 83 6.78 -4.80 -1.20
C PHE A 83 7.06 -3.39 -1.73
N ALA A 84 7.01 -2.37 -0.87
CA ALA A 84 7.32 -0.99 -1.23
C ALA A 84 8.75 -0.87 -1.77
N LEU A 85 9.72 -1.51 -1.11
CA LEU A 85 11.10 -1.57 -1.59
C LEU A 85 11.20 -2.27 -2.96
N ALA A 86 10.52 -3.41 -3.14
CA ALA A 86 10.52 -4.13 -4.40
C ALA A 86 10.01 -3.25 -5.57
N VAL A 87 8.91 -2.53 -5.35
CA VAL A 87 8.29 -1.63 -6.34
C VAL A 87 9.23 -0.48 -6.74
N ILE A 88 10.09 -0.01 -5.84
CA ILE A 88 11.02 1.10 -6.12
C ILE A 88 12.30 0.57 -6.80
N ILE A 89 12.86 -0.51 -6.23
CA ILE A 89 14.20 -0.97 -6.54
C ILE A 89 14.23 -1.75 -7.87
N ILE A 90 13.25 -2.64 -8.09
CA ILE A 90 13.25 -3.54 -9.24
C ILE A 90 13.20 -2.77 -10.58
N PRO A 91 12.26 -1.83 -10.80
CA PRO A 91 12.21 -1.09 -12.06
C PRO A 91 13.48 -0.29 -12.32
N MET A 92 14.19 0.16 -11.27
CA MET A 92 15.40 0.95 -11.39
C MET A 92 16.62 0.10 -11.79
N PHE A 93 16.74 -1.13 -11.27
CA PHE A 93 17.76 -2.08 -11.74
C PHE A 93 17.53 -2.53 -13.19
N LEU A 94 16.26 -2.59 -13.61
CA LEU A 94 15.86 -2.98 -14.96
C LEU A 94 15.98 -1.85 -15.98
N ASP A 95 16.14 -0.61 -15.51
CA ASP A 95 16.27 0.56 -16.36
C ASP A 95 17.55 0.50 -17.22
N LEU A 96 17.61 1.32 -18.26
CA LEU A 96 18.79 1.39 -19.12
C LEU A 96 19.89 2.25 -18.48
N GLY A 97 21.12 1.74 -18.52
CA GLY A 97 22.31 2.49 -18.15
C GLY A 97 23.11 1.85 -17.01
N THR A 98 24.16 2.55 -16.58
CA THR A 98 24.89 2.18 -15.36
C THR A 98 24.03 2.50 -14.15
N PHE A 99 23.98 1.57 -13.21
CA PHE A 99 23.26 1.77 -11.96
C PHE A 99 24.26 2.18 -10.89
N ASP A 100 24.20 3.46 -10.53
CA ASP A 100 25.10 4.05 -9.54
C ASP A 100 24.39 4.15 -8.21
N VAL A 101 24.91 3.41 -7.22
CA VAL A 101 24.44 3.52 -5.85
C VAL A 101 25.00 4.81 -5.27
N THR A 102 24.17 5.85 -5.29
CA THR A 102 24.53 7.18 -4.80
C THR A 102 23.91 7.52 -3.44
N ILE A 103 24.48 8.49 -2.73
CA ILE A 103 23.84 9.07 -1.52
C ILE A 103 22.44 9.59 -1.85
N ALA A 104 22.28 10.23 -3.01
CA ALA A 104 21.00 10.74 -3.47
C ALA A 104 19.96 9.62 -3.63
N PHE A 105 20.37 8.47 -4.16
CA PHE A 105 19.53 7.28 -4.29
C PHE A 105 19.09 6.72 -2.92
N LEU A 106 20.00 6.63 -1.95
CA LEU A 106 19.65 6.19 -0.59
C LEU A 106 18.66 7.15 0.09
N LEU A 107 18.90 8.46 -0.03
CA LEU A 107 17.97 9.48 0.49
C LEU A 107 16.61 9.43 -0.21
N TYR A 108 16.60 9.15 -1.51
CA TYR A 108 15.37 8.97 -2.28
C TYR A 108 14.56 7.76 -1.80
N ILE A 109 15.18 6.59 -1.64
CA ILE A 109 14.51 5.41 -1.06
C ILE A 109 13.98 5.74 0.34
N ALA A 110 14.80 6.34 1.19
CA ALA A 110 14.40 6.71 2.54
C ALA A 110 13.18 7.67 2.53
N SER A 111 13.17 8.65 1.61
CA SER A 111 12.05 9.58 1.48
C SER A 111 10.74 8.88 1.10
N ILE A 112 10.79 7.92 0.18
CA ILE A 112 9.59 7.17 -0.25
C ILE A 112 9.14 6.22 0.85
N VAL A 113 10.07 5.57 1.55
CA VAL A 113 9.72 4.72 2.69
C VAL A 113 9.02 5.55 3.78
N ILE A 114 9.54 6.73 4.11
CA ILE A 114 8.93 7.59 5.13
C ILE A 114 7.56 8.11 4.67
N LEU A 115 7.44 8.60 3.44
CA LEU A 115 6.18 9.12 2.90
C LEU A 115 5.17 7.97 2.67
N GLY A 116 5.53 6.99 1.87
CA GLY A 116 4.66 5.90 1.47
C GLY A 116 4.27 4.96 2.61
N VAL A 117 5.24 4.55 3.45
CA VAL A 117 4.98 3.57 4.52
C VAL A 117 4.59 4.25 5.82
N VAL A 118 5.44 5.11 6.38
CA VAL A 118 5.21 5.67 7.72
C VAL A 118 4.04 6.65 7.70
N ILE A 119 4.11 7.68 6.85
CA ILE A 119 3.06 8.70 6.78
C ILE A 119 1.79 8.11 6.15
N GLY A 120 1.92 7.24 5.15
CA GLY A 120 0.79 6.51 4.57
C GLY A 120 0.01 5.70 5.60
N MET A 121 0.67 4.95 6.48
CA MET A 121 0.00 4.24 7.57
C MET A 121 -0.68 5.17 8.57
N LEU A 122 -0.05 6.30 8.91
CA LEU A 122 -0.66 7.28 9.81
C LEU A 122 -1.92 7.91 9.21
N ILE A 123 -1.91 8.22 7.91
CA ILE A 123 -3.08 8.74 7.19
C ILE A 123 -4.17 7.67 7.12
N LEU A 124 -3.83 6.43 6.78
CA LEU A 124 -4.77 5.32 6.74
C LEU A 124 -5.43 5.12 8.10
N ARG A 125 -4.65 5.04 9.18
CA ARG A 125 -5.16 4.93 10.55
C ARG A 125 -6.11 6.09 10.88
N ASN A 126 -5.65 7.31 10.70
CA ASN A 126 -6.41 8.50 11.10
C ASN A 126 -7.70 8.65 10.30
N THR A 127 -7.70 8.27 9.02
CA THR A 127 -8.90 8.31 8.18
C THR A 127 -9.89 7.19 8.52
N LEU A 128 -9.42 5.96 8.75
CA LEU A 128 -10.28 4.85 9.19
C LEU A 128 -10.90 5.11 10.56
N VAL A 129 -10.12 5.57 11.55
CA VAL A 129 -10.66 5.85 12.89
C VAL A 129 -11.68 7.00 12.86
N ARG A 130 -11.41 8.05 12.06
CA ARG A 130 -12.27 9.25 12.02
C ARG A 130 -13.52 9.05 11.17
N PHE A 131 -13.41 8.41 10.02
CA PHE A 131 -14.46 8.33 9.02
C PHE A 131 -15.01 6.92 8.80
N GLY A 132 -14.42 5.86 9.38
CA GLY A 132 -14.83 4.47 9.16
C GLY A 132 -14.68 4.01 7.71
N ASP A 133 -15.46 3.02 7.29
CA ASP A 133 -15.55 2.54 5.91
C ASP A 133 -16.43 3.44 5.01
N GLN A 134 -16.15 4.74 5.02
CA GLN A 134 -16.84 5.71 4.19
C GLN A 134 -16.07 6.02 2.91
N LYS A 135 -16.80 6.40 1.85
CA LYS A 135 -16.20 6.81 0.56
C LYS A 135 -15.11 7.89 0.72
N ILE A 136 -15.25 8.78 1.69
CA ILE A 136 -14.26 9.82 2.01
C ILE A 136 -12.91 9.21 2.40
N THR A 137 -12.90 8.12 3.18
CA THR A 137 -11.69 7.39 3.56
C THR A 137 -10.93 6.93 2.32
N TYR A 138 -11.62 6.30 1.36
CA TYR A 138 -11.00 5.89 0.10
C TYR A 138 -10.48 7.05 -0.72
N VAL A 139 -11.24 8.14 -0.84
CA VAL A 139 -10.84 9.33 -1.61
C VAL A 139 -9.56 9.94 -1.03
N ILE A 140 -9.45 10.08 0.29
CA ILE A 140 -8.26 10.63 0.95
C ILE A 140 -7.05 9.72 0.73
N ASN A 141 -7.19 8.42 0.96
CA ASN A 141 -6.09 7.45 0.81
C ASN A 141 -5.61 7.34 -0.65
N VAL A 142 -6.53 7.32 -1.63
CA VAL A 142 -6.19 7.32 -3.05
C VAL A 142 -5.50 8.62 -3.45
N THR A 143 -6.00 9.77 -3.00
CA THR A 143 -5.38 11.07 -3.29
C THR A 143 -3.96 11.13 -2.72
N TYR A 144 -3.76 10.63 -1.50
CA TYR A 144 -2.44 10.53 -0.90
C TYR A 144 -1.51 9.59 -1.69
N GLY A 145 -2.03 8.43 -2.12
CA GLY A 145 -1.30 7.51 -2.98
C GLY A 145 -0.82 8.14 -4.28
N ILE A 146 -1.65 8.98 -4.92
CA ILE A 146 -1.27 9.74 -6.12
C ILE A 146 -0.12 10.72 -5.82
N ILE A 147 -0.17 11.42 -4.68
CA ILE A 147 0.90 12.35 -4.27
C ILE A 147 2.23 11.60 -4.08
N VAL A 148 2.21 10.45 -3.40
CA VAL A 148 3.41 9.61 -3.21
C VAL A 148 3.92 9.07 -4.54
N PHE A 149 3.04 8.67 -5.45
CA PHE A 149 3.41 8.21 -6.78
C PHE A 149 4.06 9.31 -7.63
N LEU A 150 3.51 10.53 -7.60
CA LEU A 150 4.12 11.69 -8.25
C LEU A 150 5.48 12.03 -7.65
N TRP A 151 5.61 11.95 -6.31
CA TRP A 151 6.90 12.11 -5.64
C TRP A 151 7.93 11.07 -6.06
N MET A 152 7.50 9.80 -6.25
CA MET A 152 8.36 8.73 -6.76
C MET A 152 8.89 9.07 -8.16
N ILE A 153 8.02 9.50 -9.08
CA ILE A 153 8.45 9.87 -10.44
C ILE A 153 9.39 11.08 -10.40
N LEU A 154 9.00 12.16 -9.72
CA LEU A 154 9.78 13.40 -9.67
C LEU A 154 11.12 13.19 -8.96
N GLY A 155 11.12 12.49 -7.81
CA GLY A 155 12.33 12.16 -7.07
C GLY A 155 13.28 11.32 -7.91
N GLY A 156 12.76 10.32 -8.65
CA GLY A 156 13.54 9.50 -9.58
C GLY A 156 14.22 10.33 -10.68
N LEU A 157 13.54 11.35 -11.23
CA LEU A 157 14.12 12.26 -12.22
C LEU A 157 15.18 13.19 -11.62
N ILE A 158 14.96 13.67 -10.39
CA ILE A 158 15.90 14.56 -9.70
C ILE A 158 17.22 13.85 -9.41
N ILE A 159 17.18 12.61 -8.89
CA ILE A 159 18.40 11.87 -8.55
C ILE A 159 19.24 11.51 -9.78
N LYS A 160 18.59 11.26 -10.93
CA LYS A 160 19.29 11.04 -12.19
C LYS A 160 20.05 12.28 -12.67
N LYS A 161 19.52 13.47 -12.38
CA LYS A 161 20.12 14.75 -12.80
C LYS A 161 21.20 15.25 -11.82
N TYR A 162 21.07 14.94 -10.53
CA TYR A 162 21.98 15.40 -9.48
C TYR A 162 22.50 14.24 -8.61
N PRO A 163 23.35 13.35 -9.16
CA PRO A 163 24.03 12.34 -8.36
C PRO A 163 25.03 13.03 -7.42
N ILE A 164 24.77 13.00 -6.12
CA ILE A 164 25.61 13.70 -5.11
C ILE A 164 27.00 13.04 -5.00
N TYR A 165 27.05 11.71 -4.89
CA TYR A 165 28.28 10.92 -4.76
C TYR A 165 27.98 9.44 -5.04
N SER A 166 28.78 8.76 -5.87
CA SER A 166 28.62 7.34 -6.21
C SER A 166 29.57 6.47 -5.38
N PHE A 167 29.03 5.44 -4.73
CA PHE A 167 29.83 4.46 -3.98
C PHE A 167 30.17 3.22 -4.81
N PHE A 168 29.25 2.82 -5.69
CA PHE A 168 29.33 1.56 -6.40
C PHE A 168 28.60 1.70 -7.74
N GLU A 169 29.32 1.41 -8.82
CA GLU A 169 28.78 1.47 -10.18
C GLU A 169 28.58 0.04 -10.66
N LEU A 170 27.34 -0.31 -10.97
CA LEU A 170 27.03 -1.57 -11.64
C LEU A 170 27.06 -1.36 -13.15
N SER A 171 27.74 -2.28 -13.83
CA SER A 171 27.61 -2.38 -15.28
C SER A 171 26.16 -2.64 -15.66
N ASP A 172 25.72 -2.06 -16.77
CA ASP A 172 24.37 -2.21 -17.33
C ASP A 172 23.93 -3.69 -17.35
N LYS A 173 24.81 -4.62 -17.77
CA LYS A 173 24.52 -6.07 -17.78
C LYS A 173 24.33 -6.65 -16.39
N GLN A 174 25.12 -6.23 -15.40
CA GLN A 174 25.03 -6.72 -14.02
C GLN A 174 23.74 -6.23 -13.36
N SER A 175 23.40 -4.95 -13.54
CA SER A 175 22.16 -4.35 -13.05
C SER A 175 20.93 -5.11 -13.54
N PHE A 176 20.91 -5.46 -14.84
CA PHE A 176 19.80 -6.20 -15.44
C PHE A 176 19.61 -7.60 -14.87
N ILE A 177 20.69 -8.36 -14.75
CA ILE A 177 20.65 -9.73 -14.22
C ILE A 177 20.11 -9.71 -12.78
N ILE A 178 20.57 -8.75 -11.97
CA ILE A 178 20.10 -8.58 -10.60
C ILE A 178 18.61 -8.19 -10.59
N GLY A 179 18.21 -7.22 -11.41
CA GLY A 179 16.82 -6.78 -11.53
C GLY A 179 15.85 -7.90 -11.90
N ILE A 180 16.19 -8.72 -12.91
CA ILE A 180 15.38 -9.88 -13.31
C ILE A 180 15.32 -10.92 -12.20
N THR A 181 16.45 -11.22 -11.56
CA THR A 181 16.52 -12.21 -10.48
C THR A 181 15.62 -11.79 -9.31
N PHE A 182 15.69 -10.53 -8.90
CA PHE A 182 14.83 -9.97 -7.85
C PHE A 182 13.35 -9.98 -8.26
N LEU A 183 13.03 -9.62 -9.51
CA LEU A 183 11.66 -9.65 -10.01
C LEU A 183 11.05 -11.05 -9.94
N ILE A 184 11.78 -12.08 -10.40
CA ILE A 184 11.32 -13.48 -10.33
C ILE A 184 11.16 -13.93 -8.88
N LEU A 185 12.10 -13.59 -8.00
CA LEU A 185 12.06 -13.95 -6.59
C LEU A 185 10.84 -13.33 -5.89
N VAL A 186 10.59 -12.04 -6.10
CA VAL A 186 9.44 -11.34 -5.51
C VAL A 186 8.12 -11.89 -6.04
N ILE A 187 8.00 -12.11 -7.36
CA ILE A 187 6.80 -12.72 -7.94
C ILE A 187 6.56 -14.12 -7.38
N GLY A 188 7.60 -14.95 -7.30
CA GLY A 188 7.52 -16.29 -6.72
C GLY A 188 7.05 -16.25 -5.26
N THR A 189 7.61 -15.32 -4.47
CA THR A 189 7.23 -15.13 -3.07
C THR A 189 5.77 -14.66 -2.94
N CYS A 190 5.32 -13.71 -3.76
CA CYS A 190 3.93 -13.26 -3.77
C CYS A 190 2.95 -14.40 -4.13
N ILE A 191 3.32 -15.28 -5.06
CA ILE A 191 2.51 -16.45 -5.44
C ILE A 191 2.43 -17.44 -4.26
N LEU A 192 3.55 -17.72 -3.59
CA LEU A 192 3.60 -18.60 -2.41
C LEU A 192 2.71 -18.10 -1.27
N ILE A 193 2.69 -16.78 -1.03
CA ILE A 193 1.87 -16.14 0.01
C ILE A 193 0.41 -15.93 -0.45
N LYS A 194 0.03 -16.44 -1.64
CA LYS A 194 -1.30 -16.27 -2.28
C LYS A 194 -1.70 -14.81 -2.53
N GLN A 195 -0.74 -13.90 -2.53
CA GLN A 195 -0.92 -12.47 -2.75
C GLN A 195 -0.69 -12.08 -4.22
N LYS A 196 -1.49 -12.67 -5.12
CA LYS A 196 -1.33 -12.53 -6.58
C LYS A 196 -1.45 -11.08 -7.09
N ILE A 197 -2.24 -10.25 -6.42
CA ILE A 197 -2.43 -8.84 -6.77
C ILE A 197 -1.12 -8.07 -6.65
N TYR A 198 -0.33 -8.32 -5.60
CA TYR A 198 0.96 -7.66 -5.40
C TYR A 198 1.98 -8.06 -6.48
N ALA A 199 2.02 -9.34 -6.87
CA ALA A 199 2.84 -9.79 -7.99
C ALA A 199 2.48 -9.06 -9.30
N LEU A 200 1.17 -8.91 -9.58
CA LEU A 200 0.69 -8.19 -10.76
C LEU A 200 1.14 -6.72 -10.73
N ILE A 201 1.01 -6.03 -9.59
CA ILE A 201 1.42 -4.63 -9.43
C ILE A 201 2.92 -4.46 -9.70
N VAL A 202 3.78 -5.27 -9.07
CA VAL A 202 5.24 -5.20 -9.30
C VAL A 202 5.58 -5.43 -10.77
N LEU A 203 4.92 -6.39 -11.41
CA LEU A 203 5.13 -6.69 -12.82
C LEU A 203 4.69 -5.53 -13.73
N VAL A 204 3.52 -4.94 -13.48
CA VAL A 204 3.01 -3.78 -14.26
C VAL A 204 3.92 -2.56 -14.11
N ILE A 205 4.44 -2.29 -12.91
CA ILE A 205 5.34 -1.15 -12.67
C ILE A 205 6.72 -1.40 -13.29
N SER A 206 7.19 -2.65 -13.32
CA SER A 206 8.50 -3.02 -13.89
C SER A 206 8.47 -3.22 -15.42
N LEU A 207 7.27 -3.43 -15.98
CA LEU A 207 7.03 -3.63 -17.41
C LEU A 207 7.68 -2.58 -18.33
N PRO A 208 7.61 -1.27 -18.04
CA PRO A 208 8.17 -0.23 -18.91
C PRO A 208 9.68 -0.36 -19.02
N SER A 209 10.37 -0.54 -17.90
CA SER A 209 11.82 -0.78 -17.87
C SER A 209 12.17 -2.05 -18.64
N LEU A 210 11.39 -3.13 -18.49
CA LEU A 210 11.59 -4.36 -19.26
C LEU A 210 11.41 -4.16 -20.76
N ILE A 211 10.33 -3.48 -21.17
CA ILE A 211 10.03 -3.21 -22.58
C ILE A 211 11.12 -2.32 -23.18
N ALA A 212 11.52 -1.25 -22.48
CA ALA A 212 12.62 -0.38 -22.90
C ALA A 212 13.92 -1.18 -23.09
N ARG A 213 14.23 -2.07 -22.15
CA ARG A 213 15.42 -2.90 -22.21
C ARG A 213 15.41 -3.87 -23.38
N ILE A 214 14.31 -4.61 -23.55
CA ILE A 214 14.14 -5.54 -24.67
C ILE A 214 14.22 -4.76 -25.99
N ALA A 215 13.54 -3.62 -26.11
CA ALA A 215 13.57 -2.79 -27.30
C ALA A 215 14.99 -2.29 -27.63
N SER A 216 15.77 -1.86 -26.63
CA SER A 216 17.16 -1.41 -26.83
C SER A 216 18.12 -2.49 -27.34
N ILE A 217 17.83 -3.77 -27.05
CA ILE A 217 18.58 -4.90 -27.62
C ILE A 217 18.28 -5.03 -29.12
N PHE A 218 17.07 -4.68 -29.54
CA PHE A 218 16.62 -4.78 -30.93
C PHE A 218 16.77 -3.48 -31.75
N SER A 219 16.93 -2.31 -31.11
CA SER A 219 16.95 -1.00 -31.78
C SER A 219 18.02 -0.05 -31.19
N LYS A 220 18.76 0.66 -32.07
CA LYS A 220 19.95 1.45 -31.73
C LYS A 220 19.68 2.89 -31.25
N GLU A 221 18.42 3.33 -31.14
CA GLU A 221 18.08 4.70 -30.71
C GLU A 221 17.28 4.70 -29.39
N PRO A 222 17.91 5.04 -28.25
CA PRO A 222 17.32 4.88 -26.92
C PRO A 222 16.37 6.00 -26.46
N ASP A 223 16.44 7.22 -27.02
CA ASP A 223 15.81 8.41 -26.42
C ASP A 223 14.34 8.64 -26.81
N THR A 224 13.92 8.25 -28.01
CA THR A 224 12.53 8.40 -28.46
C THR A 224 11.59 7.38 -27.79
N PHE A 225 12.14 6.29 -27.27
CA PHE A 225 11.38 5.14 -26.79
C PHE A 225 10.94 5.25 -25.32
N ASN A 226 11.73 5.90 -24.46
CA ASN A 226 11.33 6.18 -23.07
C ASN A 226 10.06 7.04 -23.01
N LEU A 227 9.92 7.99 -23.93
CA LEU A 227 8.74 8.85 -24.03
C LEU A 227 7.51 8.06 -24.51
N VAL A 228 7.69 7.11 -25.43
CA VAL A 228 6.63 6.18 -25.88
C VAL A 228 6.22 5.21 -24.78
N SER A 229 7.17 4.67 -24.01
CA SER A 229 6.90 3.74 -22.91
C SER A 229 6.15 4.40 -21.76
N VAL A 230 6.52 5.64 -21.40
CA VAL A 230 5.79 6.46 -20.42
C VAL A 230 4.39 6.80 -20.93
N SER A 231 4.24 7.10 -22.22
CA SER A 231 2.95 7.42 -22.83
C SER A 231 2.00 6.21 -22.82
N ILE A 232 2.50 5.03 -23.17
CA ILE A 232 1.74 3.77 -23.11
C ILE A 232 1.33 3.45 -21.67
N LEU A 233 2.20 3.71 -20.69
CA LEU A 233 1.92 3.52 -19.27
C LEU A 233 0.78 4.38 -18.74
N ILE A 234 0.76 5.66 -19.12
CA ILE A 234 -0.31 6.59 -18.74
C ILE A 234 -1.63 6.08 -19.29
N ILE A 235 -1.64 5.64 -20.55
CA ILE A 235 -2.83 5.09 -21.21
C ILE A 235 -3.29 3.80 -20.54
N LEU A 236 -2.38 2.88 -20.22
CA LEU A 236 -2.70 1.60 -19.55
C LEU A 236 -3.20 1.79 -18.13
N ASN A 237 -2.62 2.72 -17.36
CA ASN A 237 -3.10 3.04 -16.02
C ASN A 237 -4.49 3.69 -16.06
N ILE A 238 -4.72 4.62 -16.99
CA ILE A 238 -6.05 5.23 -17.18
C ILE A 238 -7.06 4.14 -17.57
N ALA A 239 -6.71 3.25 -18.50
CA ALA A 239 -7.58 2.15 -18.92
C ALA A 239 -7.89 1.18 -17.77
N PHE A 240 -6.89 0.87 -16.93
CA PHE A 240 -7.07 0.02 -15.75
C PHE A 240 -7.96 0.69 -14.71
N ILE A 241 -7.77 1.99 -14.42
CA ILE A 241 -8.62 2.75 -13.50
C ILE A 241 -10.06 2.79 -14.01
N ILE A 242 -10.27 3.06 -15.31
CA ILE A 242 -11.60 3.06 -15.93
C ILE A 242 -12.24 1.68 -15.83
N TYR A 243 -11.51 0.63 -16.17
CA TYR A 243 -12.02 -0.75 -16.09
C TYR A 243 -12.45 -1.10 -14.66
N THR A 244 -11.61 -0.81 -13.68
CA THR A 244 -11.88 -1.08 -12.27
C THR A 244 -13.09 -0.28 -11.79
N PHE A 245 -13.19 1.00 -12.17
CA PHE A 245 -14.32 1.86 -11.82
C PHE A 245 -15.65 1.43 -12.46
N VAL A 246 -15.62 1.00 -13.72
CA VAL A 246 -16.80 0.47 -14.43
C VAL A 246 -17.24 -0.85 -13.81
N ASN A 247 -16.30 -1.73 -13.46
CA ASN A 247 -16.63 -3.01 -12.84
C ASN A 247 -17.21 -2.81 -11.43
N PHE A 248 -16.66 -1.87 -10.65
CA PHE A 248 -17.18 -1.50 -9.34
C PHE A 248 -18.61 -0.89 -9.42
N ARG A 249 -18.90 -0.13 -10.48
CA ARG A 249 -20.26 0.40 -10.74
C ARG A 249 -21.25 -0.66 -11.19
N LYS A 250 -20.81 -1.72 -11.87
CA LYS A 250 -21.67 -2.84 -12.27
C LYS A 250 -22.07 -3.68 -11.07
N LEU A 251 -21.11 -4.01 -10.19
CA LEU A 251 -21.39 -4.72 -8.93
C LEU A 251 -22.40 -3.96 -8.07
N LYS A 252 -22.30 -2.63 -8.02
CA LYS A 252 -23.25 -1.78 -7.29
C LYS A 252 -24.64 -1.58 -7.95
N LYS A 253 -24.87 -2.15 -9.13
CA LYS A 253 -26.19 -2.16 -9.78
C LYS A 253 -26.90 -3.51 -9.65
N GLU A 254 -26.19 -4.52 -9.17
CA GLU A 254 -26.72 -5.87 -8.94
C GLU A 254 -27.12 -6.10 -7.47
N ASP A 255 -26.74 -5.19 -6.56
CA ASP A 255 -27.30 -5.00 -5.20
C ASP A 255 -28.38 -3.90 -5.19
#